data_AF-A0A843C9T7-F1
#
_entry.id   AF-A0A843C9T7-F1
#
_cell.length_a   1.000
_cell.length_b   1.000
_cell.length_c   1.000
_cell.angle_alpha   90.00
_cell.angle_beta   90.00
_cell.angle_gamma   90.00
#
_symmetry.space_group_name_H-M   'P 1'
#
loop_
_entity.id
_entity.type
_entity.pdbx_description
1 polymer ?
#
loop_
_entity_poly.entity_id
_entity_poly.type
_entity_poly.pdbx_seq_one_letter_code
_entity_poly.pdbx_strand_id
1 'polypeptide(L)'
;MSGGTVPQELIYLSRETFNFSNLMKMIEVSDSRFGKIKCKQIDSTFNINILHGVSENFSKFLGGTHNALCNKLSLKLNIEHMDNNMICMKFEKP
;
A
#
# COMPACT_ATOMS: atom_id res chain seq x y z
N MET A 1 20.11 4.97 12.70
CA MET A 1 19.14 3.91 12.37
C MET A 1 17.85 4.23 13.10
N SER A 2 16.96 5.01 12.48
CA SER A 2 15.65 5.32 13.04
C SER A 2 14.66 4.26 12.55
N GLY A 3 14.36 3.28 13.39
CA GLY A 3 13.24 2.37 13.18
C GLY A 3 11.95 3.19 13.06
N GLY A 4 11.17 2.95 12.01
CA GLY A 4 9.93 3.68 11.77
C GLY A 4 8.98 3.52 12.96
N THR A 5 8.59 4.64 13.56
CA THR A 5 7.56 4.68 14.60
C THR A 5 6.23 4.29 13.95
N VAL A 6 5.61 3.20 14.41
CA VAL A 6 4.25 2.86 14.00
C VAL A 6 3.32 3.95 14.55
N PRO A 7 2.52 4.65 13.72
CA PRO A 7 1.58 5.64 14.19
C PRO A 7 0.63 5.01 15.23
N GLN A 8 0.48 5.69 16.37
CA GLN A 8 -0.33 5.22 17.50
C GLN A 8 -1.79 4.91 17.12
N GLU A 9 -2.28 5.56 16.07
CA GLU A 9 -3.60 5.36 15.46
C GLU A 9 -3.83 3.92 14.96
N LEU A 10 -2.77 3.20 14.59
CA LEU A 10 -2.84 1.80 14.17
C LEU A 10 -2.85 0.80 15.35
N ILE A 11 -2.51 1.26 16.56
CA ILE A 11 -2.41 0.41 17.77
C ILE A 11 -3.81 0.09 18.34
N TYR A 12 -4.86 0.79 17.90
CA TYR A 12 -6.21 0.69 18.47
C TYR A 12 -7.33 0.34 17.48
N LEU A 13 -7.02 -0.30 16.34
CA LEU A 13 -8.08 -0.86 15.50
C LEU A 13 -8.62 -2.15 16.14
N SER A 14 -9.70 -2.04 16.92
CA SER A 14 -10.48 -3.21 17.34
C SER A 14 -11.00 -3.94 16.08
N ARG A 15 -11.17 -5.26 16.14
CA ARG A 15 -11.72 -6.07 15.03
C ARG A 15 -13.03 -5.50 14.46
N GLU A 16 -13.82 -4.81 15.28
CA GLU A 16 -15.11 -4.20 14.93
C GLU A 16 -14.98 -2.95 14.04
N THR A 17 -13.80 -2.33 14.00
CA THR A 17 -13.51 -1.14 13.16
C THR A 17 -12.71 -1.49 11.91
N PHE A 18 -12.41 -2.76 11.68
CA PHE A 18 -11.63 -3.20 10.52
C PHE A 18 -12.50 -3.17 9.25
N ASN A 19 -12.31 -2.13 8.45
CA ASN A 19 -12.93 -1.97 7.14
C ASN A 19 -11.86 -1.73 6.06
N PHE A 20 -12.25 -1.78 4.80
CA PHE A 20 -11.32 -1.60 3.67
C PHE A 20 -10.55 -0.27 3.74
N SER A 21 -11.18 0.82 4.17
CA SER A 21 -10.52 2.14 4.28
C SER A 21 -9.39 2.09 5.30
N ASN A 22 -9.64 1.49 6.47
CA ASN A 22 -8.63 1.34 7.52
C ASN A 22 -7.50 0.40 7.09
N LEU A 23 -7.80 -0.68 6.35
CA LEU A 23 -6.79 -1.53 5.75
C LEU A 23 -5.92 -0.77 4.74
N MET A 24 -6.52 0.04 3.85
CA MET A 24 -5.77 0.86 2.90
C MET A 24 -4.89 1.89 3.61
N LYS A 25 -5.36 2.48 4.72
CA LYS A 25 -4.57 3.37 5.56
C LYS A 25 -3.39 2.65 6.21
N MET A 26 -3.58 1.41 6.67
CA MET A 26 -2.49 0.57 7.19
C MET A 26 -1.43 0.29 6.12
N ILE A 27 -1.84 -0.01 4.89
CA ILE A 27 -0.93 -0.21 3.76
C ILE A 27 -0.18 1.09 3.45
N GLU A 28 -0.86 2.22 3.34
CA GLU A 28 -0.26 3.54 3.10
C GLU A 28 0.83 3.87 4.14
N VAL A 29 0.52 3.68 5.42
CA VAL A 29 1.46 3.91 6.51
C VAL A 29 2.63 2.94 6.45
N SER A 30 2.36 1.65 6.25
CA SER A 30 3.39 0.63 6.11
C SER A 30 4.34 0.96 4.97
N ASP A 31 3.82 1.40 3.82
CA ASP A 31 4.60 1.69 2.63
C ASP A 31 5.42 2.98 2.72
N SER A 32 5.05 3.90 3.62
CA SER A 32 5.81 5.14 3.83
C SER A 32 7.28 4.93 4.20
N ARG A 33 7.63 3.74 4.70
CA ARG A 33 9.02 3.32 4.96
C ARG A 33 9.85 3.13 3.67
N PHE A 34 9.21 2.95 2.53
CA PHE A 34 9.84 2.64 1.26
C PHE A 34 9.97 3.84 0.33
N GLY A 35 9.28 4.95 0.63
CA GLY A 35 9.33 6.15 -0.20
C GLY A 35 8.23 7.15 0.11
N LYS A 36 8.08 8.15 -0.77
CA LYS A 36 6.99 9.12 -0.69
C LYS A 36 5.71 8.49 -1.23
N ILE A 37 4.67 8.45 -0.39
CA ILE A 37 3.39 7.86 -0.74
C ILE A 37 2.40 8.95 -1.14
N LYS A 38 1.66 8.71 -2.23
CA LYS A 38 0.43 9.45 -2.55
C LYS A 38 -0.71 8.45 -2.63
N CYS A 39 -1.67 8.58 -1.73
CA CYS A 39 -2.90 7.80 -1.73
C CYS A 39 -4.05 8.67 -2.24
N LYS A 40 -4.87 8.15 -3.15
CA LYS A 40 -6.12 8.77 -3.60
C LYS A 40 -7.23 7.74 -3.64
N GLN A 41 -8.33 8.01 -2.95
CA GLN A 41 -9.54 7.24 -3.09
C GLN A 41 -10.41 7.84 -4.21
N ILE A 42 -10.86 6.99 -5.13
CA ILE A 42 -11.86 7.33 -6.16
C ILE A 42 -12.93 6.25 -6.07
N ASP A 43 -14.12 6.63 -5.64
CA ASP A 43 -15.23 5.72 -5.34
C ASP A 43 -14.82 4.59 -4.36
N SER A 44 -14.90 3.34 -4.82
CA SER A 44 -14.50 2.13 -4.09
C SER A 44 -13.05 1.69 -4.34
N THR A 45 -12.26 2.47 -5.08
CA THR A 45 -10.88 2.15 -5.47
C THR A 45 -9.88 3.04 -4.73
N PHE A 46 -8.79 2.45 -4.25
CA PHE A 46 -7.66 3.17 -3.67
C PHE A 46 -6.45 3.09 -4.60
N ASN A 47 -5.97 4.25 -5.03
CA ASN A 47 -4.76 4.37 -5.83
C ASN A 47 -3.60 4.74 -4.89
N ILE A 48 -2.60 3.87 -4.79
CA ILE A 48 -1.40 4.06 -3.99
C ILE A 48 -0.21 4.17 -4.94
N ASN A 49 0.47 5.32 -4.89
CA ASN A 49 1.69 5.58 -5.65
C ASN A 49 2.86 5.70 -4.68
N ILE A 50 3.90 4.90 -4.90
CA ILE A 50 5.10 4.86 -4.08
C ILE A 50 6.27 5.36 -4.91
N LEU A 51 6.74 6.58 -4.64
CA LEU A 51 7.99 7.12 -5.21
C LEU A 51 9.16 6.77 -4.29
N HIS A 52 9.94 5.75 -4.66
CA HIS A 52 11.04 5.22 -3.85
C HIS A 52 12.44 5.54 -4.41
N GLY A 53 12.60 5.71 -5.73
CA GLY A 53 13.88 6.11 -6.36
C GLY A 53 15.04 5.12 -6.19
N VAL A 54 14.78 3.81 -6.26
CA VAL A 54 15.77 2.76 -5.95
C VAL A 54 16.21 2.00 -7.19
N SER A 55 15.34 1.13 -7.73
CA SER A 55 15.55 0.38 -8.96
C SER A 55 14.25 -0.27 -9.42
N GLU A 56 14.15 -0.67 -10.68
CA GLU A 56 12.97 -1.40 -11.20
C GLU A 56 12.76 -2.73 -10.48
N ASN A 57 13.84 -3.41 -10.05
CA ASN A 57 13.74 -4.64 -9.27
C ASN A 57 13.07 -4.42 -7.91
N PHE A 58 13.29 -3.26 -7.30
CA PHE A 58 12.60 -2.89 -6.06
C PHE A 58 11.10 -2.63 -6.30
N SER A 59 10.75 -1.99 -7.42
CA SER A 59 9.35 -1.82 -7.84
C SER A 59 8.66 -3.16 -8.06
N LYS A 60 9.33 -4.10 -8.75
CA LYS A 60 8.85 -5.48 -8.92
C LYS A 60 8.65 -6.20 -7.59
N PHE A 61 9.58 -6.03 -6.64
CA PHE A 61 9.46 -6.57 -5.30
C PHE A 61 8.24 -6.01 -4.55
N LEU A 62 8.03 -4.68 -4.59
CA LEU A 62 6.86 -4.05 -3.97
C LEU A 62 5.57 -4.52 -4.60
N GLY A 63 5.49 -4.58 -5.94
CA GLY A 63 4.32 -5.07 -6.66
C GLY A 63 4.00 -6.53 -6.34
N GLY A 64 5.02 -7.40 -6.30
CA GLY A 64 4.85 -8.80 -5.93
C GLY A 64 4.38 -8.99 -4.49
N THR A 65 4.92 -8.19 -3.55
CA THR A 65 4.52 -8.23 -2.14
C THR A 65 3.05 -7.83 -1.97
N HIS A 66 2.62 -6.76 -2.63
CA HIS A 66 1.23 -6.31 -2.60
C HIS A 66 0.28 -7.29 -3.27
N ASN A 67 0.69 -7.91 -4.39
CA ASN A 67 -0.12 -8.93 -5.05
C ASN A 67 -0.35 -10.15 -4.14
N ALA A 68 0.71 -10.60 -3.44
CA ALA A 68 0.60 -11.68 -2.48
C ALA A 68 -0.31 -11.32 -1.28
N LEU A 69 -0.24 -10.08 -0.80
CA LEU A 69 -1.14 -9.57 0.24
C LEU A 69 -2.59 -9.56 -0.23
N CYS A 70 -2.87 -9.00 -1.41
CA CYS A 70 -4.21 -8.93 -1.98
C CYS A 70 -4.81 -10.33 -2.21
N ASN A 71 -4.02 -11.28 -2.72
CA ASN A 71 -4.45 -12.67 -2.88
C ASN A 71 -4.86 -13.31 -1.54
N LYS A 72 -4.13 -13.04 -0.46
CA LYS A 72 -4.47 -13.55 0.89
C LYS A 72 -5.73 -12.92 1.47
N LEU A 73 -6.05 -11.69 1.07
CA LEU A 73 -7.19 -10.93 1.57
C LEU A 73 -8.39 -10.95 0.61
N SER A 74 -8.30 -11.72 -0.48
CA SER A 74 -9.30 -11.75 -1.57
C SER A 74 -9.61 -10.38 -2.15
N LEU A 75 -8.61 -9.49 -2.19
CA LEU A 75 -8.69 -8.17 -2.80
C LEU A 75 -8.20 -8.23 -4.25
N LYS A 76 -8.72 -7.33 -5.09
CA LYS A 76 -8.22 -7.17 -6.45
C LYS A 76 -7.15 -6.06 -6.48
N LEU A 77 -6.01 -6.38 -7.09
CA LEU A 77 -4.88 -5.46 -7.30
C LEU A 77 -4.66 -5.27 -8.79
N ASN A 78 -4.47 -4.03 -9.23
CA ASN A 78 -3.99 -3.71 -10.56
C ASN A 78 -2.72 -2.83 -10.45
N ILE A 79 -1.64 -3.22 -11.13
CA ILE A 79 -0.41 -2.41 -11.19
C ILE A 79 -0.50 -1.58 -12.47
N GLU A 80 -0.74 -0.28 -12.32
CA GLU A 80 -0.93 0.62 -13.49
C GLU A 80 0.39 1.05 -14.11
N HIS A 81 1.41 1.21 -13.28
CA HIS A 81 2.72 1.68 -13.70
C HIS A 81 3.81 1.14 -12.78
N MET A 82 4.94 0.82 -13.38
CA MET A 82 6.12 0.33 -12.66
C MET A 82 7.37 0.71 -13.44
N ASP A 83 8.25 1.51 -12.83
CA ASP A 83 9.54 1.91 -13.40
C ASP A 83 10.64 1.88 -12.34
N ASN A 84 11.83 2.43 -12.66
CA ASN A 84 12.98 2.44 -11.76
C ASN A 84 12.77 3.19 -10.42
N ASN A 85 11.82 4.10 -10.38
CA ASN A 85 11.67 5.05 -9.30
C ASN A 85 10.31 4.95 -8.60
N MET A 86 9.32 4.34 -9.24
CA MET A 86 7.95 4.38 -8.79
C MET A 86 7.17 3.10 -9.12
N ILE A 87 6.20 2.80 -8.26
CA ILE A 87 5.10 1.88 -8.54
C ILE A 87 3.76 2.57 -8.25
N CYS A 88 2.79 2.38 -9.15
CA CYS A 88 1.41 2.85 -9.00
C CYS A 88 0.48 1.63 -8.97
N MET A 89 -0.34 1.53 -7.93
CA MET A 89 -1.20 0.38 -7.66
C MET A 89 -2.63 0.82 -7.41
N LYS A 90 -3.61 0.06 -7.93
CA LYS A 90 -5.02 0.19 -7.59
C LYS A 90 -5.50 -0.99 -6.78
N PHE A 91 -6.10 -0.71 -5.63
CA PHE A 91 -6.76 -1.67 -4.78
C PHE A 91 -8.27 -1.51 -4.91
N GLU A 92 -8.96 -2.58 -5.24
CA GLU A 92 -10.41 -2.62 -5.36
C GLU A 92 -10.99 -3.54 -4.27
N LYS A 93 -12.12 -3.14 -3.69
CA LYS A 93 -12.93 -4.04 -2.85
C LYS A 93 -13.35 -5.27 -3.66
N PRO A 94 -13.54 -6.44 -3.02
CA PRO A 94 -14.18 -7.59 -3.64
C PRO A 94 -15.59 -7.24 -4.15
#